data_AF-A0A537LIW7-F1
#
_entry.id   AF-A0A537LIW7-F1
#
_cell.length_a   1.000
_cell.length_b   1.000
_cell.length_c   1.000
_cell.angle_alpha   90.00
_cell.angle_beta   90.00
_cell.angle_gamma   90.00
#
_symmetry.space_group_name_H-M   'P 1'
#
loop_
_entity.id
_entity.type
_entity.pdbx_description
1 polymer ?
#
loop_
_entity_poly.entity_id
_entity_poly.type
_entity_poly.pdbx_seq_one_letter_code
_entity_poly.pdbx_strand_id
1 'polypeptide(L)' 'MKICVYLEHGNSAQWSGGIRRAHENQVKALKRAGIEITTDPSEAFDVLHLHSIGPR' A
#
# COMPACT_ATOMS: atom_id res chain seq x y z
N MET A 1 -15.06 -3.15 -6.78
CA MET A 1 -14.51 -2.55 -5.55
C MET A 1 -13.01 -2.48 -5.72
N LYS A 2 -12.46 -1.26 -5.74
CA LYS A 2 -11.03 -0.98 -5.95
C LYS A 2 -10.39 -0.48 -4.67
N ILE A 3 -9.28 -1.09 -4.27
CA ILE A 3 -8.56 -0.75 -3.04
C ILE A 3 -7.26 0.00 -3.39
N CYS A 4 -7.07 1.19 -2.84
CA CYS A 4 -5.78 1.87 -2.84
C CYS A 4 -4.91 1.36 -1.69
N VAL A 5 -3.83 0.65 -2.00
CA VAL A 5 -2.83 0.19 -1.03
C VAL A 5 -1.66 1.17 -1.05
N TYR A 6 -1.81 2.25 -0.29
CA TYR A 6 -0.83 3.32 -0.27
C TYR A 6 0.16 3.12 0.87
N LEU A 7 1.44 3.08 0.54
CA LEU A 7 2.51 3.16 1.54
C LEU A 7 2.93 4.62 1.60
N GLU A 8 2.61 5.27 2.72
CA GLU A 8 2.90 6.68 2.96
C GLU A 8 4.42 6.88 3.06
N HIS A 9 4.97 7.86 2.36
CA HIS A 9 6.37 8.25 2.59
C HIS A 9 6.57 9.76 2.58
N GLY A 10 7.55 10.16 3.38
CA GLY A 10 8.43 11.29 3.06
C GLY A 10 9.68 10.91 2.24
N ASN A 11 10.13 9.64 2.23
CA ASN A 11 11.27 9.20 1.40
C ASN A 11 11.38 7.66 1.31
N SER A 12 11.57 7.10 0.11
CA SER A 12 11.58 5.65 -0.11
C SER A 12 12.83 4.92 0.39
N ALA A 13 13.91 5.67 0.58
CA ALA A 13 15.16 5.19 1.16
C ALA A 13 15.09 4.92 2.68
N GLN A 14 14.02 5.33 3.37
CA GLN A 14 13.93 5.24 4.84
C GLN A 14 13.12 4.04 5.35
N TRP A 15 12.64 3.16 4.48
CA TRP A 15 11.85 2.03 4.96
C TRP A 15 12.75 0.95 5.54
N SER A 16 12.35 0.45 6.71
CA SER A 16 12.83 -0.86 7.13
C SER A 16 12.36 -1.91 6.13
N GLY A 17 13.16 -2.96 5.91
CA GLY A 17 12.79 -4.04 5.00
C GLY A 17 11.47 -4.73 5.38
N GLY A 18 11.04 -4.62 6.65
CA GLY A 18 9.79 -5.19 7.15
C GLY A 18 8.53 -4.55 6.57
N ILE A 19 8.40 -3.22 6.66
CA ILE A 19 7.18 -2.52 6.20
C ILE A 19 7.02 -2.63 4.68
N ARG A 20 8.13 -2.56 3.94
CA ARG A 20 8.14 -2.79 2.49
C ARG A 20 7.62 -4.18 2.13
N ARG A 21 8.12 -5.21 2.81
CA ARG A 21 7.69 -6.59 2.57
C ARG A 21 6.22 -6.80 2.91
N ALA A 22 5.72 -6.16 3.98
CA ALA A 22 4.31 -6.24 4.35
C ALA A 22 3.41 -5.64 3.24
N HIS A 23 3.76 -4.45 2.75
CA HIS A 23 3.07 -3.80 1.62
C HIS A 23 3.07 -4.69 0.37
N GLU A 24 4.24 -5.17 -0.06
CA GLU A 24 4.38 -6.03 -1.24
C GLU A 24 3.57 -7.33 -1.10
N ASN A 25 3.54 -7.93 0.09
CA ASN A 25 2.77 -9.14 0.35
C ASN A 25 1.26 -8.89 0.28
N GLN A 26 0.78 -7.76 0.80
CA GLN A 26 -0.64 -7.40 0.72
C GLN A 26 -1.08 -7.14 -0.72
N VAL A 27 -0.29 -6.40 -1.50
CA VAL A 27 -0.53 -6.19 -2.93
C VAL A 27 -0.65 -7.52 -3.67
N LYS A 28 0.27 -8.46 -3.41
CA LYS A 28 0.22 -9.81 -4.01
C LYS A 28 -1.02 -10.60 -3.58
N ALA A 29 -1.40 -10.54 -2.31
CA ALA A 29 -2.57 -11.24 -1.79
C ALA A 29 -3.88 -10.73 -2.42
N LEU A 30 -4.06 -9.41 -2.50
CA LEU A 30 -5.25 -8.79 -3.10
C LEU A 30 -5.37 -9.11 -4.60
N LYS A 31 -4.25 -9.04 -5.34
CA LYS A 31 -4.21 -9.46 -6.75
C LYS A 31 -4.60 -10.93 -6.92
N ARG A 32 -4.11 -11.82 -6.05
CA ARG A 32 -4.46 -13.26 -6.07
C ARG A 32 -5.94 -13.52 -5.75
N ALA A 33 -6.55 -12.66 -4.94
CA ALA A 33 -7.98 -12.71 -4.64
C ALA A 33 -8.86 -12.12 -5.77
N GLY A 34 -8.27 -11.64 -6.86
CA GLY A 34 -9.00 -10.99 -7.96
C GLY A 34 -9.54 -9.61 -7.60
N ILE A 35 -9.01 -8.99 -6.54
CA ILE A 35 -9.42 -7.65 -6.12
C ILE A 35 -8.67 -6.62 -6.96
N GLU A 36 -9.41 -5.66 -7.50
CA GLU A 36 -8.84 -4.54 -8.23
C GLU A 36 -8.13 -3.60 -7.24
N ILE A 37 -6.90 -3.20 -7.56
CA ILE A 37 -6.11 -2.37 -6.66
C ILE A 37 -5.40 -1.24 -7.40
N THR A 38 -5.05 -0.20 -6.66
CA THR A 38 -4.08 0.82 -7.05
C THR A 38 -3.10 1.08 -5.91
N THR A 39 -1.93 1.61 -6.23
CA THR A 39 -0.98 2.16 -5.25
C THR A 39 -0.84 3.66 -5.41
N ASP A 40 -1.58 4.26 -6.34
CA ASP A 40 -1.62 5.69 -6.60
C ASP A 40 -2.85 6.29 -5.91
N PRO A 41 -2.67 7.17 -4.92
CA PRO A 41 -3.79 7.81 -4.23
C PRO A 41 -4.48 8.90 -5.08
N SER A 42 -3.95 9.24 -6.26
CA SER A 42 -4.60 10.16 -7.21
C SER A 42 -5.62 9.48 -8.13
N GLU A 43 -5.57 8.14 -8.23
CA GLU A 43 -6.57 7.37 -8.97
C GLU A 43 -7.88 7.22 -8.19
N ALA A 44 -8.98 6.90 -8.89
CA ALA A 44 -10.22 6.52 -8.24
C ALA A 44 -10.08 5.16 -7.50
N PHE A 45 -10.60 5.09 -6.28
CA PHE A 45 -10.69 3.90 -5.44
C PHE A 45 -11.88 4.02 -4.46
N ASP A 46 -12.35 2.88 -3.96
CA ASP A 46 -13.43 2.82 -2.97
C ASP A 46 -12.90 2.80 -1.53
N VAL A 47 -11.74 2.17 -1.32
CA VAL A 47 -11.13 1.98 0.01
C VAL A 47 -9.66 2.38 -0.03
N LEU A 48 -9.23 3.19 0.94
CA LEU A 48 -7.82 3.48 1.20
C LEU A 48 -7.29 2.58 2.32
N HIS A 49 -6.20 1.88 2.05
CA HIS A 49 -5.42 1.16 3.04
C HIS A 49 -4.03 1.79 3.15
N LEU A 50 -3.83 2.59 4.20
CA LEU A 50 -2.62 3.34 4.46
C LEU A 50 -1.62 2.50 5.27
N HIS A 51 -0.42 2.32 4.74
CA HIS A 51 0.73 1.88 5.52
C HIS A 51 1.51 3.13 5.93
N SER A 52 1.41 3.53 7.19
CA SER A 52 2.20 4.63 7.75
C SER A 52 3.22 4.08 8.75
N ILE A 53 4.37 4.75 8.82
CA ILE A 53 5.33 4.56 9.90
C ILE A 53 4.99 5.67 10.89
N GLY A 54 4.69 5.30 12.15
CA GLY A 54 4.35 6.27 13.20
C GLY A 54 5.40 7.38 13.35
N PRO A 55 5.08 8.47 14.06
CA PRO A 55 5.99 9.59 14.23
C PRO A 55 7.36 9.12 14.75
N ARG A 56 8.42 9.80 14.29
CA ARG A 56 9.77 9.67 14.85
C ARG A 56 9.85 10.30 16.23
#